data_AF-A0A6G8CB13-F1
#
_entry.id   AF-A0A6G8CB13-F1
#
_cell.length_a   1.000
_cell.length_b   1.000
_cell.length_c   1.000
_cell.angle_alpha   90.00
_cell.angle_beta   90.00
_cell.angle_gamma   90.00
#
_symmetry.space_group_name_H-M   'P 1'
#
loop_
_entity.id
_entity.type
_entity.pdbx_description
1 polymer ?
#
loop_
_entity_poly.entity_id
_entity_poly.type
_entity_poly.pdbx_seq_one_letter_code
_entity_poly.pdbx_strand_id
1 'polypeptide(L)'
;MRLALEGEFTQYTVMSLGFLRDLYAQLRRPTQYRSISSQLVHYQNIAVVEDQAKNVYLGVRMEQAQTVRSRRVLLNELSEHIAKIEALHRKINTYNTFEYVYRLQLMREELSGNFEEIIKITSTTEALFEEGKVNKKRFDTRFNKFISVWAHLRGRQVEHGLRLAEEYIKDFHPSSANWFYFLEHYMLLALHAKEYSKAYEILRLARKNPYYGKQRAAAIQRWDLFEVYLHFIQPEGSSLRLQFSQFIQTVPDYSRDKQGYNVAILVLQFLYYLRQRNLDALLTRLEGLRKYEQNHLRDPATLRSQLFFRLLLLTVREDFAPQACEKKGQSLLNRLREAPQPGDAYAESEIIPYEDLWDLTLNILRVNAEAQAAEEAGHER
;
A
#
# COMPACT_ATOMS: atom_id res chain seq x y z
N MET A 1 -5.34 28.25 26.71
CA MET A 1 -5.97 29.09 25.66
C MET A 1 -5.09 29.32 24.44
N ARG A 2 -3.95 30.04 24.51
CA ARG A 2 -3.13 30.34 23.32
C ARG A 2 -2.77 29.11 22.48
N LEU A 3 -2.24 28.05 23.12
CA LEU A 3 -1.94 26.79 22.44
C LEU A 3 -3.18 26.10 21.83
N ALA A 4 -4.35 26.25 22.47
CA ALA A 4 -5.60 25.68 21.96
C ALA A 4 -6.09 26.45 20.71
N LEU A 5 -5.88 27.76 20.66
CA LEU A 5 -6.19 28.57 19.48
C LEU A 5 -5.21 28.31 18.34
N GLU A 6 -3.90 28.31 18.62
CA GLU A 6 -2.87 28.03 17.62
C GLU A 6 -3.02 26.63 17.00
N GLY A 7 -3.42 25.65 17.81
CA GLY A 7 -3.71 24.30 17.36
C GLY A 7 -5.16 24.08 16.93
N GLU A 8 -6.03 25.09 16.88
CA GLU A 8 -7.46 24.91 16.54
C GLU A 8 -8.15 23.77 17.31
N PHE A 9 -7.82 23.63 18.60
CA PHE A 9 -8.46 22.67 19.49
C PHE A 9 -9.70 23.28 20.11
N THR A 10 -10.80 23.33 19.34
CA THR A 10 -12.07 23.97 19.70
C THR A 10 -12.56 23.58 21.11
N GLN A 11 -12.55 22.29 21.46
CA GLN A 11 -12.99 21.82 22.78
C GLN A 11 -12.15 22.39 23.93
N TYR A 12 -10.81 22.42 23.78
CA TYR A 12 -9.93 23.01 24.78
C TYR A 12 -10.04 24.54 24.84
N THR A 13 -10.38 25.18 23.72
CA THR A 13 -10.70 26.61 23.68
C THR A 13 -11.98 26.90 24.47
N VAL A 14 -13.06 26.15 24.25
CA VAL A 14 -14.32 26.25 25.02
C VAL A 14 -14.06 26.06 26.51
N MET A 15 -13.32 25.00 26.88
CA MET A 15 -12.98 24.72 28.28
C MET A 15 -12.15 25.86 28.91
N SER A 16 -11.13 26.34 28.19
CA SER A 16 -10.29 27.46 28.67
C SER A 16 -11.10 28.75 28.87
N LEU A 17 -11.98 29.07 27.92
CA LEU A 17 -12.84 30.25 27.99
C LEU A 17 -13.84 30.15 29.14
N GLY A 18 -14.37 28.96 29.41
CA GLY A 18 -15.21 28.68 30.57
C GLY A 18 -14.50 29.05 31.88
N PHE A 19 -13.29 28.53 32.09
CA PHE A 19 -12.50 28.85 33.29
C PHE A 19 -12.18 30.35 33.41
N LEU A 20 -11.82 31.01 32.30
CA LEU A 20 -11.54 32.45 32.31
C LEU A 20 -12.78 33.29 32.63
N ARG A 21 -13.95 32.90 32.12
CA ARG A 21 -15.21 33.58 32.42
C ARG A 21 -15.50 33.52 33.93
N ASP A 22 -15.37 32.33 34.51
CA ASP A 22 -15.66 32.11 35.93
C ASP A 22 -14.66 32.90 36.81
N LEU A 23 -13.37 32.90 36.43
CA LEU A 23 -12.35 33.73 37.09
C LEU A 23 -12.66 35.23 37.01
N TYR A 24 -13.04 35.76 35.85
CA TYR A 24 -13.34 37.18 35.70
C TYR A 24 -14.63 37.60 36.42
N ALA A 25 -15.59 36.69 36.58
CA ALA A 25 -16.75 36.91 37.44
C ALA A 25 -16.32 37.03 38.91
N GLN A 26 -15.48 36.12 39.40
CA GLN A 26 -14.95 36.15 40.78
C GLN A 26 -14.14 37.41 41.06
N LEU A 27 -13.28 37.81 40.12
CA LEU A 27 -12.47 39.03 40.20
C LEU A 27 -13.26 40.32 39.94
N ARG A 28 -14.57 40.24 39.68
CA ARG A 28 -15.46 41.38 39.38
C ARG A 28 -14.94 42.27 38.25
N ARG A 29 -14.47 41.66 37.17
CA ARG A 29 -13.92 42.32 35.97
C ARG A 29 -14.94 42.30 34.82
N PRO A 30 -15.90 43.25 34.75
CA PRO A 30 -17.07 43.15 33.88
C PRO A 30 -16.74 43.20 32.38
N THR A 31 -15.76 44.01 31.97
CA THR A 31 -15.37 44.15 30.55
C THR A 31 -14.77 42.85 30.02
N GLN A 32 -13.81 42.26 30.75
CA GLN A 32 -13.21 40.98 30.39
C GLN A 32 -14.25 39.85 30.44
N TYR A 33 -15.12 39.84 31.46
CA TYR A 33 -16.21 38.86 31.57
C TYR A 33 -17.12 38.86 30.34
N ARG A 34 -17.60 40.04 29.91
CA ARG A 34 -18.47 40.15 28.72
C ARG A 34 -17.75 39.68 27.46
N SER A 35 -16.51 40.13 27.26
CA SER A 35 -15.70 39.74 26.10
C SER A 35 -15.50 38.22 26.01
N ILE A 36 -15.08 37.59 27.11
CA ILE A 36 -14.88 36.13 27.16
C ILE A 36 -16.20 35.37 27.03
N SER A 37 -17.30 35.90 27.57
CA SER A 37 -18.61 35.25 27.44
C SER A 37 -19.07 35.22 25.98
N SER A 38 -18.88 36.30 25.22
CA SER A 38 -19.18 36.32 23.78
C SER A 38 -18.29 35.36 22.99
N GLN A 39 -16.99 35.30 23.31
CA GLN A 39 -16.07 34.35 22.67
C GLN A 39 -16.45 32.90 23.00
N LEU A 40 -16.85 32.62 24.25
CA LEU A 40 -17.28 31.29 24.67
C LEU A 40 -18.49 30.82 23.86
N VAL A 41 -19.52 31.66 23.72
CA VAL A 41 -20.71 31.33 22.91
C VAL A 41 -20.34 31.06 21.45
N HIS A 42 -19.45 31.87 20.88
CA HIS A 42 -18.95 31.66 19.53
C HIS A 42 -18.30 30.28 19.35
N TYR A 43 -17.34 29.92 20.22
CA TYR A 43 -16.64 28.62 20.13
C TYR A 43 -17.53 27.44 20.51
N GLN A 44 -18.54 27.62 21.37
CA GLN A 44 -19.56 26.60 21.64
C GLN A 44 -20.38 26.29 20.38
N ASN A 45 -20.78 27.31 19.61
CA ASN A 45 -21.49 27.11 18.35
C ASN A 45 -20.61 26.38 17.32
N ILE A 46 -19.31 26.70 17.24
CA ILE A 46 -18.36 25.95 16.40
C ILE A 46 -18.28 24.49 16.85
N ALA A 47 -18.11 24.25 18.16
CA ALA A 47 -17.99 22.90 18.71
C ALA A 47 -19.20 22.01 18.38
N VAL A 48 -20.42 22.57 18.39
CA VAL A 48 -21.64 21.84 18.01
C VAL A 48 -21.57 21.38 16.54
N VAL A 49 -21.13 22.25 15.63
CA VAL A 49 -21.01 21.92 14.20
C VAL A 49 -19.87 20.92 13.97
N GLU A 50 -18.75 21.04 14.67
CA GLU A 50 -17.66 20.05 14.62
C GLU A 50 -18.11 18.67 15.11
N ASP A 51 -18.93 18.62 16.17
CA ASP A 51 -19.46 17.37 16.68
C ASP A 51 -20.41 16.70 15.68
N GLN A 52 -21.25 17.48 14.98
CA GLN A 52 -22.07 16.97 13.88
C GLN A 52 -21.23 16.34 12.78
N ALA A 53 -20.15 17.01 12.36
CA ALA A 53 -19.23 16.48 11.35
C ALA A 53 -18.51 15.21 11.85
N LYS A 54 -18.06 15.22 13.11
CA LYS A 54 -17.42 14.08 13.76
C LYS A 54 -18.33 12.86 13.82
N ASN A 55 -19.61 13.04 14.15
CA ASN A 55 -20.58 11.96 14.23
C ASN A 55 -20.78 11.28 12.87
N VAL A 56 -20.85 12.05 11.78
CA VAL A 56 -20.90 11.51 10.40
C VAL A 56 -19.63 10.72 10.09
N TYR A 57 -18.45 11.32 10.33
CA TYR A 57 -17.16 10.69 10.07
C TYR A 57 -16.99 9.38 10.84
N LEU A 58 -17.30 9.37 12.13
CA LEU A 58 -17.19 8.17 12.97
C LEU A 58 -18.19 7.08 12.56
N GLY A 59 -19.40 7.43 12.15
CA GLY A 59 -20.37 6.48 11.60
C GLY A 59 -19.81 5.72 10.39
N VAL A 60 -19.29 6.46 9.41
CA VAL A 60 -18.64 5.89 8.22
C VAL A 60 -17.46 4.97 8.59
N ARG A 61 -16.62 5.41 9.55
CA ARG A 61 -15.47 4.63 10.02
C ARG A 61 -15.89 3.31 10.69
N MET A 62 -17.00 3.29 11.41
CA MET A 62 -17.52 2.07 12.03
C MET A 62 -18.02 1.07 10.99
N GLU A 63 -18.69 1.52 9.94
CA GLU A 63 -19.21 0.66 8.87
C GLU A 63 -18.11 0.05 7.99
N GLN A 64 -17.02 0.81 7.77
CA GLN A 64 -15.83 0.35 7.04
C GLN A 64 -15.19 -0.91 7.66
N ALA A 65 -15.20 -0.98 9.00
CA ALA A 65 -14.53 -2.02 9.76
C ALA A 65 -15.22 -3.39 9.69
N GLN A 66 -16.42 -3.50 9.10
CA GLN A 66 -17.23 -4.71 9.16
C GLN A 66 -16.86 -5.77 8.10
N THR A 67 -17.37 -5.66 6.87
CA THR A 67 -17.21 -6.72 5.85
C THR A 67 -16.93 -6.14 4.47
N VAL A 68 -16.42 -6.97 3.57
CA VAL A 68 -16.24 -6.60 2.15
C VAL A 68 -17.55 -6.15 1.51
N ARG A 69 -18.68 -6.78 1.89
CA ARG A 69 -20.02 -6.40 1.43
C ARG A 69 -20.43 -5.01 1.94
N SER A 70 -20.18 -4.71 3.22
CA SER A 70 -20.51 -3.39 3.78
C SER A 70 -19.69 -2.28 3.11
N ARG A 71 -18.42 -2.53 2.77
CA ARG A 71 -17.57 -1.56 2.05
C ARG A 71 -18.11 -1.20 0.66
N ARG A 72 -18.70 -2.17 -0.07
CA ARG A 72 -19.33 -1.91 -1.38
C ARG A 72 -20.57 -1.03 -1.25
N VAL A 73 -21.38 -1.24 -0.21
CA VAL A 73 -22.56 -0.39 0.06
C VAL A 73 -22.12 1.01 0.47
N LEU A 74 -21.16 1.08 1.39
CA LEU A 74 -20.58 2.33 1.88
C LEU A 74 -20.01 3.19 0.75
N LEU A 75 -19.38 2.58 -0.26
CA LEU A 75 -18.85 3.31 -1.42
C LEU A 75 -19.93 4.14 -2.13
N ASN A 76 -21.18 3.66 -2.19
CA ASN A 76 -22.29 4.38 -2.82
C ASN A 76 -22.77 5.57 -1.97
N GLU A 77 -22.64 5.48 -0.65
CA GLU A 77 -23.13 6.47 0.32
C GLU A 77 -22.06 7.52 0.68
N LEU A 78 -20.78 7.20 0.49
CA LEU A 78 -19.65 8.08 0.83
C LEU A 78 -19.75 9.47 0.21
N SER A 79 -20.23 9.58 -1.04
CA SER A 79 -20.37 10.87 -1.72
C SER A 79 -21.36 11.80 -1.01
N GLU A 80 -22.45 11.27 -0.46
CA GLU A 80 -23.42 12.05 0.32
C GLU A 80 -22.82 12.49 1.67
N HIS A 81 -22.12 11.58 2.36
CA HIS A 81 -21.45 11.90 3.61
C HIS A 81 -20.35 12.96 3.43
N ILE A 82 -19.55 12.86 2.38
CA ILE A 82 -18.54 13.87 2.03
C ILE A 82 -19.21 15.22 1.78
N ALA A 83 -20.24 15.29 0.94
CA ALA A 83 -20.95 16.53 0.63
C ALA A 83 -21.55 17.18 1.90
N LYS A 84 -22.07 16.38 2.82
CA LYS A 84 -22.58 16.85 4.11
C LYS A 84 -21.48 17.48 4.96
N ILE A 85 -20.33 16.84 5.11
CA ILE A 85 -19.22 17.40 5.90
C ILE A 85 -18.61 18.61 5.18
N GLU A 86 -18.52 18.62 3.85
CA GLU A 86 -18.07 19.79 3.08
C GLU A 86 -18.97 21.00 3.32
N ALA A 87 -20.29 20.82 3.38
CA ALA A 87 -21.22 21.90 3.71
C ALA A 87 -20.99 22.43 5.14
N LEU A 88 -20.72 21.55 6.11
CA LEU A 88 -20.36 21.95 7.48
C LEU A 88 -19.00 22.67 7.51
N HIS A 89 -18.02 22.18 6.75
CA HIS A 89 -16.69 22.79 6.64
C HIS A 89 -16.78 24.20 6.04
N ARG A 90 -17.56 24.42 4.98
CA ARG A 90 -17.80 25.76 4.41
C ARG A 90 -18.43 26.74 5.42
N LYS A 91 -19.19 26.24 6.40
CA LYS A 91 -19.84 27.06 7.43
C LYS A 91 -18.89 27.55 8.52
N ILE A 92 -17.95 26.71 8.98
CA ILE A 92 -17.11 27.01 10.14
C ILE A 92 -15.60 27.06 9.85
N ASN A 93 -15.16 26.49 8.74
CA ASN A 93 -13.79 26.46 8.24
C ASN A 93 -12.73 26.13 9.32
N THR A 94 -12.89 24.98 9.99
CA THR A 94 -11.95 24.53 11.04
C THR A 94 -11.11 23.33 10.58
N TYR A 95 -9.94 23.15 11.18
CA TYR A 95 -9.10 21.98 10.91
C TYR A 95 -9.83 20.64 11.11
N ASN A 96 -10.68 20.50 12.15
CA ASN A 96 -11.40 19.25 12.39
C ASN A 96 -12.30 18.87 11.20
N THR A 97 -13.06 19.84 10.68
CA THR A 97 -13.94 19.58 9.52
C THR A 97 -13.15 19.34 8.25
N PHE A 98 -12.06 20.08 8.03
CA PHE A 98 -11.12 19.82 6.94
C PHE A 98 -10.57 18.38 7.01
N GLU A 99 -10.08 17.95 8.17
CA GLU A 99 -9.49 16.62 8.36
C GLU A 99 -10.50 15.51 8.05
N TYR A 100 -11.76 15.65 8.47
CA TYR A 100 -12.80 14.67 8.16
C TYR A 100 -13.10 14.60 6.66
N VAL A 101 -13.21 15.74 5.96
CA VAL A 101 -13.40 15.76 4.49
C VAL A 101 -12.22 15.06 3.80
N TYR A 102 -11.00 15.47 4.13
CA TYR A 102 -9.77 14.91 3.57
C TYR A 102 -9.69 13.39 3.75
N ARG A 103 -9.95 12.89 4.96
CA ARG A 103 -9.92 11.45 5.25
C ARG A 103 -11.00 10.66 4.50
N LEU A 104 -12.20 11.21 4.37
CA LEU A 104 -13.29 10.54 3.65
C LEU A 104 -13.08 10.55 2.13
N GLN A 105 -12.54 11.64 1.57
CA GLN A 105 -12.19 11.70 0.15
C GLN A 105 -11.14 10.65 -0.19
N LEU A 106 -10.05 10.57 0.58
CA LEU A 106 -9.05 9.52 0.40
C LEU A 106 -9.67 8.13 0.48
N MET A 107 -10.47 7.87 1.52
CA MET A 107 -11.14 6.58 1.71
C MET A 107 -12.07 6.19 0.56
N ARG A 108 -12.78 7.15 -0.03
CA ARG A 108 -13.62 6.88 -1.22
C ARG A 108 -12.78 6.43 -2.40
N GLU A 109 -11.69 7.14 -2.67
CA GLU A 109 -10.82 6.82 -3.80
C GLU A 109 -10.01 5.53 -3.56
N GLU A 110 -9.61 5.24 -2.30
CA GLU A 110 -8.99 3.97 -1.91
C GLU A 110 -9.90 2.77 -2.21
N LEU A 111 -11.19 2.91 -1.90
CA LEU A 111 -12.20 1.89 -2.14
C LEU A 111 -12.58 1.75 -3.62
N SER A 112 -12.58 2.85 -4.38
CA SER A 112 -12.84 2.84 -5.82
C SER A 112 -11.62 2.38 -6.64
N GLY A 113 -10.42 2.43 -6.06
CA GLY A 113 -9.16 2.14 -6.76
C GLY A 113 -8.67 3.30 -7.64
N ASN A 114 -9.15 4.52 -7.40
CA ASN A 114 -8.80 5.70 -8.17
C ASN A 114 -7.53 6.38 -7.60
N PHE A 115 -6.38 5.74 -7.83
CA PHE A 115 -5.11 6.21 -7.27
C PHE A 115 -4.67 7.57 -7.84
N GLU A 116 -5.09 7.93 -9.06
CA GLU A 116 -4.81 9.25 -9.66
C GLU A 116 -5.42 10.39 -8.84
N GLU A 117 -6.68 10.25 -8.42
CA GLU A 117 -7.32 11.28 -7.60
C GLU A 117 -6.68 11.33 -6.20
N ILE A 118 -6.20 10.20 -5.65
CA ILE A 118 -5.45 10.19 -4.39
C ILE A 118 -4.15 10.99 -4.51
N ILE A 119 -3.41 10.80 -5.61
CA ILE A 119 -2.18 11.56 -5.90
C ILE A 119 -2.51 13.05 -5.97
N LYS A 120 -3.60 13.42 -6.64
CA LYS A 120 -4.05 14.82 -6.73
C LYS A 120 -4.48 15.40 -5.38
N ILE A 121 -5.24 14.65 -4.58
CA ILE A 121 -5.69 15.07 -3.23
C ILE A 121 -4.47 15.32 -2.34
N THR A 122 -3.53 14.37 -2.29
CA THR A 122 -2.33 14.49 -1.45
C THR A 122 -1.43 15.64 -1.89
N SER A 123 -1.25 15.84 -3.20
CA SER A 123 -0.45 16.95 -3.75
C SER A 123 -1.09 18.31 -3.50
N THR A 124 -2.41 18.43 -3.70
CA THR A 124 -3.16 19.67 -3.43
C THR A 124 -3.11 20.00 -1.94
N THR A 125 -3.24 18.99 -1.09
CA THR A 125 -3.20 19.18 0.36
C THR A 125 -1.82 19.61 0.85
N GLU A 126 -0.75 19.06 0.29
CA GLU A 126 0.63 19.50 0.58
C GLU A 126 0.81 20.98 0.20
N ALA A 127 0.33 21.40 -0.99
CA ALA A 127 0.39 22.80 -1.40
C ALA A 127 -0.38 23.72 -0.44
N LEU A 128 -1.60 23.33 -0.02
CA LEU A 128 -2.37 24.08 0.97
C LEU A 128 -1.68 24.15 2.34
N PHE A 129 -0.96 23.10 2.74
CA PHE A 129 -0.16 23.07 3.96
C PHE A 129 1.02 24.05 3.88
N GLU A 130 1.75 24.07 2.77
CA GLU A 130 2.86 24.99 2.55
C GLU A 130 2.40 26.46 2.52
N GLU A 131 1.26 26.74 1.87
CA GLU A 131 0.58 28.05 1.88
C GLU A 131 0.04 28.45 3.26
N GLY A 132 0.07 27.56 4.26
CA GLY A 132 -0.43 27.82 5.61
C GLY A 132 -1.96 27.83 5.72
N LYS A 133 -2.65 27.30 4.72
CA LYS A 133 -4.12 27.11 4.72
C LYS A 133 -4.57 25.88 5.51
N VAL A 134 -3.64 24.97 5.81
CA VAL A 134 -3.86 23.84 6.73
C VAL A 134 -3.04 24.07 8.00
N ASN A 135 -3.62 23.72 9.15
CA ASN A 135 -2.97 23.95 10.45
C ASN A 135 -1.64 23.16 10.57
N LYS A 136 -0.52 23.91 10.62
CA LYS A 136 0.84 23.35 10.64
C LYS A 136 1.16 22.49 11.87
N LYS A 137 0.43 22.67 12.97
CA LYS A 137 0.66 21.92 14.22
C LYS A 137 -0.12 20.62 14.29
N ARG A 138 -1.16 20.47 13.46
CA ARG A 138 -2.07 19.32 13.51
C ARG A 138 -1.98 18.42 12.30
N PHE A 139 -1.67 18.95 11.13
CA PHE A 139 -1.61 18.13 9.92
C PHE A 139 -0.48 17.11 9.99
N ASP A 140 -0.83 15.84 9.79
CA ASP A 140 0.14 14.76 9.74
C ASP A 140 0.71 14.66 8.31
N THR A 141 1.76 15.45 8.05
CA THR A 141 2.48 15.44 6.78
C THR A 141 3.05 14.08 6.42
N ARG A 142 3.45 13.28 7.42
CA ARG A 142 3.99 11.93 7.19
C ARG A 142 2.90 11.00 6.67
N PHE A 143 1.69 11.11 7.19
CA PHE A 143 0.54 10.38 6.64
C PHE A 143 0.27 10.79 5.18
N ASN A 144 0.24 12.09 4.88
CA ASN A 144 0.04 12.58 3.50
C ASN A 144 1.11 12.04 2.54
N LYS A 145 2.39 12.15 2.93
CA LYS A 145 3.55 11.64 2.17
C LYS A 145 3.49 10.14 1.96
N PHE A 146 3.13 9.38 2.99
CA PHE A 146 2.94 7.93 2.88
C PHE A 146 1.83 7.58 1.87
N ILE A 147 0.65 8.20 1.98
CA ILE A 147 -0.47 7.94 1.06
C ILE A 147 -0.10 8.32 -0.37
N SER A 148 0.64 9.40 -0.57
CA SER A 148 1.15 9.77 -1.90
C SER A 148 2.05 8.68 -2.49
N VAL A 149 3.07 8.21 -1.75
CA VAL A 149 3.97 7.14 -2.20
C VAL A 149 3.21 5.84 -2.48
N TRP A 150 2.30 5.47 -1.59
CA TRP A 150 1.45 4.28 -1.75
C TRP A 150 0.56 4.39 -3.00
N ALA A 151 -0.06 5.55 -3.26
CA ALA A 151 -0.90 5.75 -4.43
C ALA A 151 -0.10 5.71 -5.73
N HIS A 152 1.14 6.22 -5.76
CA HIS A 152 2.00 6.08 -6.96
C HIS A 152 2.36 4.61 -7.25
N LEU A 153 2.66 3.82 -6.22
CA LEU A 153 2.90 2.38 -6.38
C LEU A 153 1.64 1.68 -6.96
N ARG A 154 0.47 1.99 -6.41
CA ARG A 154 -0.80 1.38 -6.84
C ARG A 154 -1.36 1.96 -8.15
N GLY A 155 -0.94 3.16 -8.52
CA GLY A 155 -1.26 3.80 -9.80
C GLY A 155 -0.30 3.41 -10.94
N ARG A 156 0.71 2.55 -10.69
CA ARG A 156 1.78 2.22 -11.65
C ARG A 156 2.62 3.42 -12.10
N GLN A 157 2.67 4.49 -11.29
CA GLN A 157 3.53 5.64 -11.51
C GLN A 157 4.85 5.48 -10.76
N VAL A 158 5.56 4.40 -11.09
CA VAL A 158 6.63 3.84 -10.26
C VAL A 158 7.82 4.78 -10.13
N GLU A 159 8.27 5.37 -11.23
CA GLU A 159 9.44 6.25 -11.25
C GLU A 159 9.20 7.53 -10.44
N HIS A 160 7.98 8.07 -10.49
CA HIS A 160 7.62 9.24 -9.70
C HIS A 160 7.50 8.88 -8.22
N GLY A 161 6.81 7.78 -7.89
CA GLY A 161 6.72 7.27 -6.53
C GLY A 161 8.09 6.99 -5.90
N LEU A 162 9.03 6.44 -6.67
CA LEU A 162 10.39 6.13 -6.21
C LEU A 162 11.15 7.41 -5.81
N ARG A 163 11.08 8.47 -6.64
CA ARG A 163 11.69 9.77 -6.32
C ARG A 163 11.09 10.41 -5.07
N LEU A 164 9.76 10.37 -4.93
CA LEU A 164 9.09 10.88 -3.73
C LEU A 164 9.49 10.07 -2.49
N ALA A 165 9.59 8.75 -2.61
CA ALA A 165 9.99 7.90 -1.50
C ALA A 165 11.42 8.19 -1.03
N GLU A 166 12.34 8.44 -1.97
CA GLU A 166 13.70 8.91 -1.70
C GLU A 166 13.74 10.23 -0.95
N GLU A 167 12.87 11.17 -1.31
CA GLU A 167 12.79 12.47 -0.66
C GLU A 167 12.20 12.36 0.75
N TYR A 168 11.12 11.59 0.91
CA TYR A 168 10.29 11.57 2.12
C TYR A 168 10.83 10.66 3.23
N ILE A 169 11.75 9.74 2.93
CA ILE A 169 12.35 8.82 3.92
C ILE A 169 12.85 9.53 5.19
N LYS A 170 13.41 10.74 5.04
CA LYS A 170 13.98 11.56 6.13
C LYS A 170 12.95 12.01 7.17
N ASP A 171 11.67 12.06 6.79
CA ASP A 171 10.59 12.53 7.64
C ASP A 171 10.04 11.42 8.55
N PHE A 172 10.45 10.16 8.32
CA PHE A 172 10.05 9.01 9.12
C PHE A 172 11.17 8.64 10.10
N HIS A 173 10.83 8.50 11.38
CA HIS A 173 11.82 8.21 12.40
C HIS A 173 12.22 6.72 12.38
N PRO A 174 13.52 6.36 12.31
CA PRO A 174 13.97 4.96 12.16
C PRO A 174 13.57 4.00 13.29
N SER A 175 13.17 4.50 14.47
CA SER A 175 12.68 3.66 15.56
C SER A 175 11.19 3.31 15.46
N SER A 176 10.46 3.90 14.51
CA SER A 176 9.01 3.74 14.39
C SER A 176 8.63 2.60 13.47
N ALA A 177 7.53 1.88 13.79
CA ALA A 177 6.98 0.87 12.88
C ALA A 177 6.55 1.49 11.53
N ASN A 178 6.11 2.75 11.53
CA ASN A 178 5.74 3.48 10.31
C ASN A 178 6.93 3.67 9.36
N TRP A 179 8.16 3.80 9.88
CA TRP A 179 9.36 3.88 9.04
C TRP A 179 9.63 2.56 8.30
N PHE A 180 9.50 1.41 8.97
CA PHE A 180 9.60 0.11 8.31
C PHE A 180 8.49 -0.09 7.29
N TYR A 181 7.26 0.30 7.62
CA TYR A 181 6.13 0.19 6.70
C TYR A 181 6.28 1.08 5.46
N PHE A 182 6.81 2.30 5.63
CA PHE A 182 7.18 3.18 4.52
C PHE A 182 8.30 2.56 3.68
N LEU A 183 9.33 1.99 4.31
CA LEU A 183 10.41 1.30 3.62
C LEU A 183 9.95 0.09 2.80
N GLU A 184 8.93 -0.65 3.25
CA GLU A 184 8.34 -1.74 2.46
C GLU A 184 7.81 -1.21 1.11
N HIS A 185 7.11 -0.08 1.11
CA HIS A 185 6.57 0.52 -0.13
C HIS A 185 7.67 1.13 -0.99
N TYR A 186 8.68 1.74 -0.38
CA TYR A 186 9.85 2.24 -1.08
C TYR A 186 10.62 1.08 -1.76
N MET A 187 10.76 -0.06 -1.09
CA MET A 187 11.36 -1.26 -1.67
C MET A 187 10.54 -1.78 -2.85
N LEU A 188 9.21 -1.87 -2.70
CA LEU A 188 8.33 -2.30 -3.80
C LEU A 188 8.42 -1.37 -5.01
N LEU A 189 8.48 -0.06 -4.81
CA LEU A 189 8.72 0.89 -5.91
C LEU A 189 10.06 0.62 -6.60
N ALA A 190 11.15 0.39 -5.85
CA ALA A 190 12.45 0.08 -6.45
C ALA A 190 12.42 -1.23 -7.25
N LEU A 191 11.74 -2.25 -6.72
CA LEU A 191 11.56 -3.53 -7.40
C LEU A 191 10.73 -3.40 -8.69
N HIS A 192 9.65 -2.62 -8.66
CA HIS A 192 8.80 -2.34 -9.82
C HIS A 192 9.52 -1.46 -10.86
N ALA A 193 10.45 -0.61 -10.42
CA ALA A 193 11.28 0.21 -11.31
C ALA A 193 12.46 -0.58 -11.92
N LYS A 194 12.63 -1.86 -11.55
CA LYS A 194 13.82 -2.69 -11.88
C LYS A 194 15.13 -2.11 -11.33
N GLU A 195 15.05 -1.22 -10.35
CA GLU A 195 16.19 -0.64 -9.63
C GLU A 195 16.65 -1.59 -8.51
N TYR A 196 17.09 -2.79 -8.90
CA TYR A 196 17.43 -3.87 -7.96
C TYR A 196 18.58 -3.52 -7.02
N SER A 197 19.56 -2.74 -7.48
CA SER A 197 20.63 -2.22 -6.63
C SER A 197 20.07 -1.33 -5.51
N LYS A 198 19.08 -0.48 -5.82
CA LYS A 198 18.39 0.33 -4.82
C LYS A 198 17.59 -0.53 -3.85
N ALA A 199 16.89 -1.56 -4.34
CA ALA A 199 16.18 -2.50 -3.49
C ALA A 199 17.12 -3.20 -2.49
N TYR A 200 18.34 -3.56 -2.89
CA TYR A 200 19.37 -4.10 -1.99
C TYR A 200 19.84 -3.09 -0.94
N GLU A 201 20.01 -1.82 -1.32
CA GLU A 201 20.35 -0.74 -0.38
C GLU A 201 19.27 -0.59 0.70
N ILE A 202 18.00 -0.56 0.29
CA ILE A 202 16.85 -0.45 1.18
C ILE A 202 16.75 -1.65 2.12
N LEU A 203 16.89 -2.88 1.59
CA LEU A 203 16.89 -4.09 2.40
C LEU A 203 17.99 -4.07 3.46
N ARG A 204 19.21 -3.67 3.07
CA ARG A 204 20.35 -3.54 3.99
C ARG A 204 20.09 -2.46 5.04
N LEU A 205 19.49 -1.35 4.67
CA LEU A 205 19.10 -0.27 5.58
C LEU A 205 18.11 -0.77 6.63
N ALA A 206 17.08 -1.51 6.21
CA ALA A 206 16.09 -2.10 7.10
C ALA A 206 16.71 -3.12 8.06
N ARG A 207 17.50 -4.09 7.55
CA ARG A 207 18.12 -5.16 8.35
C ARG A 207 19.14 -4.65 9.37
N LYS A 208 19.89 -3.59 9.05
CA LYS A 208 20.88 -2.99 9.97
C LYS A 208 20.22 -2.18 11.09
N ASN A 209 18.93 -1.85 10.98
CA ASN A 209 18.25 -1.07 11.99
C ASN A 209 18.02 -1.90 13.27
N PRO A 210 18.41 -1.42 14.47
CA PRO A 210 18.24 -2.15 15.74
C PRO A 210 16.79 -2.54 16.09
N TYR A 211 15.80 -1.86 15.48
CA TYR A 211 14.37 -2.12 15.70
C TYR A 211 13.78 -3.12 14.70
N TYR A 212 14.58 -3.66 13.77
CA TYR A 212 14.12 -4.64 12.78
C TYR A 212 13.61 -5.92 13.46
N GLY A 213 14.37 -6.48 14.39
CA GLY A 213 13.98 -7.68 15.14
C GLY A 213 12.78 -7.47 16.07
N LYS A 214 12.33 -6.22 16.27
CA LYS A 214 11.14 -5.86 17.07
C LYS A 214 9.88 -5.72 16.22
N GLN A 215 9.98 -5.86 14.89
CA GLN A 215 8.81 -5.83 14.02
C GLN A 215 7.94 -7.07 14.25
N ARG A 216 6.66 -6.96 13.88
CA ARG A 216 5.73 -8.09 13.95
C ARG A 216 6.23 -9.22 13.04
N ALA A 217 6.00 -10.48 13.45
CA ALA A 217 6.42 -11.66 12.68
C ALA A 217 5.95 -11.61 11.22
N ALA A 218 4.71 -11.17 10.96
CA ALA A 218 4.18 -11.01 9.60
C ALA A 218 4.97 -9.98 8.76
N ALA A 219 5.49 -8.92 9.37
CA ALA A 219 6.32 -7.94 8.66
C ALA A 219 7.70 -8.52 8.35
N ILE A 220 8.34 -9.19 9.31
CA ILE A 220 9.62 -9.87 9.10
C ILE A 220 9.52 -10.88 7.95
N GLN A 221 8.45 -11.68 7.91
CA GLN A 221 8.19 -12.62 6.83
C GLN A 221 8.03 -11.96 5.45
N ARG A 222 7.44 -10.75 5.38
CA ARG A 222 7.37 -10.00 4.12
C ARG A 222 8.75 -9.56 3.65
N TRP A 223 9.57 -9.03 4.55
CA TRP A 223 10.95 -8.65 4.26
C TRP A 223 11.79 -9.84 3.80
N ASP A 224 11.65 -11.00 4.46
CA ASP A 224 12.29 -12.24 4.03
C ASP A 224 11.86 -12.62 2.60
N LEU A 225 10.56 -12.50 2.28
CA LEU A 225 10.05 -12.78 0.95
C LEU A 225 10.59 -11.79 -0.11
N PHE A 226 10.66 -10.49 0.19
CA PHE A 226 11.24 -9.50 -0.71
C PHE A 226 12.70 -9.79 -1.01
N GLU A 227 13.47 -10.14 0.02
CA GLU A 227 14.88 -10.50 -0.10
C GLU A 227 15.08 -11.76 -0.97
N VAL A 228 14.21 -12.76 -0.82
CA VAL A 228 14.25 -13.99 -1.61
C VAL A 228 13.90 -13.71 -3.07
N TYR A 229 12.90 -12.87 -3.34
CA TYR A 229 12.59 -12.41 -4.71
C TYR A 229 13.76 -11.67 -5.34
N LEU A 230 14.38 -10.76 -4.58
CA LEU A 230 15.51 -9.98 -5.05
C LEU A 230 16.73 -10.87 -5.34
N HIS A 231 16.99 -11.87 -4.48
CA HIS A 231 18.01 -12.89 -4.72
C HIS A 231 17.70 -13.72 -5.97
N PHE A 232 16.43 -14.12 -6.16
CA PHE A 232 16.02 -14.90 -7.32
C PHE A 232 16.25 -14.15 -8.65
N ILE A 233 16.03 -12.83 -8.66
CA ILE A 233 16.21 -12.01 -9.87
C ILE A 233 17.68 -11.67 -10.10
N GLN A 234 18.41 -11.29 -9.05
CA GLN A 234 19.81 -10.88 -9.14
C GLN A 234 20.66 -11.59 -8.08
N PRO A 235 21.09 -12.84 -8.34
CA PRO A 235 21.83 -13.65 -7.36
C PRO A 235 23.20 -13.08 -6.96
N GLU A 236 23.82 -12.29 -7.84
CA GLU A 236 25.16 -11.71 -7.61
C GLU A 236 25.18 -10.65 -6.50
N GLY A 237 24.03 -10.05 -6.16
CA GLY A 237 23.94 -8.99 -5.16
C GLY A 237 23.72 -9.48 -3.71
N SER A 238 23.59 -10.79 -3.48
CA SER A 238 23.08 -11.32 -2.21
C SER A 238 23.98 -12.41 -1.61
N SER A 239 24.18 -12.34 -0.29
CA SER A 239 24.89 -13.33 0.50
C SER A 239 24.07 -14.60 0.81
N LEU A 240 22.80 -14.69 0.39
CA LEU A 240 21.88 -15.78 0.73
C LEU A 240 22.05 -17.08 -0.07
N ARG A 241 23.10 -17.22 -0.90
CA ARG A 241 23.28 -18.37 -1.80
C ARG A 241 23.05 -19.73 -1.12
N LEU A 242 23.44 -19.89 0.14
CA LEU A 242 23.40 -21.16 0.87
C LEU A 242 22.04 -21.49 1.52
N GLN A 243 21.14 -20.52 1.71
CA GLN A 243 19.86 -20.71 2.42
C GLN A 243 18.63 -20.54 1.52
N PHE A 244 18.82 -20.06 0.29
CA PHE A 244 17.73 -19.79 -0.65
C PHE A 244 16.90 -21.04 -0.97
N SER A 245 17.55 -22.16 -1.30
CA SER A 245 16.87 -23.42 -1.62
C SER A 245 16.05 -23.96 -0.45
N GLN A 246 16.61 -23.88 0.77
CA GLN A 246 15.91 -24.27 2.00
C GLN A 246 14.71 -23.37 2.26
N PHE A 247 14.84 -22.05 2.07
CA PHE A 247 13.73 -21.11 2.23
C PHE A 247 12.56 -21.46 1.29
N ILE A 248 12.84 -21.61 -0.02
CA ILE A 248 11.81 -21.93 -1.02
C ILE A 248 11.04 -23.22 -0.69
N GLN A 249 11.74 -24.24 -0.18
CA GLN A 249 11.14 -25.53 0.19
C GLN A 249 10.40 -25.51 1.54
N THR A 250 10.81 -24.65 2.47
CA THR A 250 10.26 -24.58 3.83
C THR A 250 9.13 -23.58 3.97
N VAL A 251 8.94 -22.67 3.01
CA VAL A 251 7.82 -21.73 3.04
C VAL A 251 6.52 -22.54 2.92
N PRO A 252 5.67 -22.57 3.98
CA PRO A 252 4.49 -23.41 3.99
C PRO A 252 3.48 -22.94 2.94
N ASP A 253 2.80 -23.89 2.30
CA ASP A 253 1.85 -23.69 1.20
C ASP A 253 0.64 -22.83 1.55
N TYR A 254 0.39 -22.57 2.83
CA TYR A 254 -0.69 -21.70 3.27
C TYR A 254 -0.53 -21.38 4.76
N SER A 255 -0.26 -20.12 5.10
CA SER A 255 -0.57 -19.62 6.44
C SER A 255 -1.67 -18.58 6.33
N ARG A 256 -2.75 -18.73 7.11
CA ARG A 256 -3.82 -17.74 7.22
C ARG A 256 -3.29 -16.36 7.64
N ASP A 257 -2.11 -16.30 8.24
CA ASP A 257 -1.45 -15.06 8.67
C ASP A 257 -0.73 -14.30 7.52
N LYS A 258 -0.63 -14.89 6.31
CA LYS A 258 0.05 -14.32 5.14
C LYS A 258 -0.91 -13.78 4.06
N GLN A 259 -2.08 -13.29 4.45
CA GLN A 259 -3.04 -12.67 3.52
C GLN A 259 -2.32 -11.62 2.64
N GLY A 260 -2.37 -11.81 1.31
CA GLY A 260 -1.82 -10.90 0.32
C GLY A 260 -0.52 -11.33 -0.40
N TYR A 261 0.22 -12.32 0.11
CA TYR A 261 1.50 -12.77 -0.51
C TYR A 261 1.57 -14.27 -0.85
N ASN A 262 0.49 -15.03 -0.63
CA ASN A 262 0.46 -16.46 -0.96
C ASN A 262 0.70 -16.71 -2.46
N VAL A 263 0.10 -15.90 -3.33
CA VAL A 263 0.32 -16.00 -4.78
C VAL A 263 1.79 -15.75 -5.13
N ALA A 264 2.42 -14.74 -4.51
CA ALA A 264 3.84 -14.46 -4.72
C ALA A 264 4.72 -15.67 -4.32
N ILE A 265 4.45 -16.31 -3.18
CA ILE A 265 5.19 -17.52 -2.78
C ILE A 265 5.07 -18.64 -3.82
N LEU A 266 3.85 -18.92 -4.28
CA LEU A 266 3.60 -20.00 -5.24
C LEU A 266 4.24 -19.71 -6.60
N VAL A 267 4.17 -18.46 -7.06
CA VAL A 267 4.84 -17.99 -8.28
C VAL A 267 6.34 -18.18 -8.17
N LEU A 268 6.94 -17.72 -7.06
CA LEU A 268 8.37 -17.84 -6.83
C LEU A 268 8.84 -19.31 -6.80
N GLN A 269 8.08 -20.19 -6.14
CA GLN A 269 8.34 -21.63 -6.14
C GLN A 269 8.27 -22.23 -7.55
N PHE A 270 7.25 -21.87 -8.33
CA PHE A 270 7.11 -22.32 -9.72
C PHE A 270 8.33 -21.90 -10.56
N LEU A 271 8.69 -20.63 -10.52
CA LEU A 271 9.83 -20.08 -11.26
C LEU A 271 11.17 -20.68 -10.82
N TYR A 272 11.31 -20.98 -9.52
CA TYR A 272 12.48 -21.67 -8.98
C TYR A 272 12.66 -23.06 -9.60
N TYR A 273 11.62 -23.89 -9.59
CA TYR A 273 11.71 -25.24 -10.17
C TYR A 273 11.83 -25.21 -11.69
N LEU A 274 11.24 -24.21 -12.35
CA LEU A 274 11.42 -23.98 -13.78
C LEU A 274 12.89 -23.72 -14.11
N ARG A 275 13.55 -22.86 -13.33
CA ARG A 275 14.99 -22.58 -13.50
C ARG A 275 15.86 -23.80 -13.26
N GLN A 276 15.45 -24.71 -12.38
CA GLN A 276 16.17 -25.95 -12.09
C GLN A 276 15.88 -27.09 -13.06
N ARG A 277 14.96 -26.90 -14.02
CA ARG A 277 14.43 -27.97 -14.88
C ARG A 277 13.87 -29.16 -14.09
N ASN A 278 13.44 -28.94 -12.85
CA ASN A 278 12.83 -29.98 -12.02
C ASN A 278 11.33 -30.05 -12.33
N LEU A 279 10.98 -30.81 -13.37
CA LEU A 279 9.62 -30.89 -13.90
C LEU A 279 8.64 -31.52 -12.90
N ASP A 280 9.05 -32.54 -12.16
CA ASP A 280 8.18 -33.22 -11.18
C ASP A 280 7.77 -32.24 -10.05
N ALA A 281 8.73 -31.51 -9.51
CA ALA A 281 8.47 -30.51 -8.48
C ALA A 281 7.65 -29.34 -9.04
N LEU A 282 7.93 -28.91 -10.28
CA LEU A 282 7.18 -27.85 -10.94
C LEU A 282 5.72 -28.22 -11.14
N LEU A 283 5.42 -29.42 -11.64
CA LEU A 283 4.05 -29.90 -11.86
C LEU A 283 3.28 -30.00 -10.54
N THR A 284 3.93 -30.48 -9.48
CA THR A 284 3.36 -30.49 -8.12
C THR A 284 2.96 -29.08 -7.66
N ARG A 285 3.82 -28.07 -7.90
CA ARG A 285 3.51 -26.68 -7.54
C ARG A 285 2.42 -26.08 -8.41
N LEU A 286 2.37 -26.43 -9.68
CA LEU A 286 1.29 -26.01 -10.58
C LEU A 286 -0.07 -26.51 -10.11
N GLU A 287 -0.17 -27.73 -9.60
CA GLU A 287 -1.40 -28.25 -8.99
C GLU A 287 -1.82 -27.48 -7.74
N GLY A 288 -0.85 -27.12 -6.88
CA GLY A 288 -1.08 -26.25 -5.73
C GLY A 288 -1.67 -24.90 -6.14
N LEU A 289 -1.11 -24.30 -7.19
CA LEU A 289 -1.56 -23.02 -7.74
C LEU A 289 -2.96 -23.12 -8.37
N ARG A 290 -3.30 -24.24 -9.05
CA ARG A 290 -4.68 -24.53 -9.52
C ARG A 290 -5.67 -24.60 -8.37
N LYS A 291 -5.33 -25.31 -7.29
CA LYS A 291 -6.18 -25.39 -6.08
C LYS A 291 -6.37 -24.01 -5.46
N TYR A 292 -5.32 -23.20 -5.40
CA TYR A 292 -5.40 -21.83 -4.90
C TYR A 292 -6.33 -20.97 -5.76
N GLU A 293 -6.17 -21.00 -7.08
CA GLU A 293 -7.04 -20.27 -8.02
C GLU A 293 -8.51 -20.63 -7.79
N GLN A 294 -8.81 -21.93 -7.73
CA GLN A 294 -10.17 -22.43 -7.52
C GLN A 294 -10.74 -22.02 -6.17
N ASN A 295 -9.95 -21.92 -5.11
CA ASN A 295 -10.46 -21.61 -3.77
C ASN A 295 -10.50 -20.12 -3.46
N HIS A 296 -9.61 -19.31 -4.06
CA HIS A 296 -9.33 -17.95 -3.62
C HIS A 296 -9.33 -16.90 -4.73
N LEU A 297 -9.18 -17.26 -6.01
CA LEU A 297 -9.09 -16.31 -7.13
C LEU A 297 -10.36 -16.31 -7.99
N ARG A 298 -11.54 -16.11 -7.38
CA ARG A 298 -12.82 -16.03 -8.11
C ARG A 298 -13.38 -14.61 -8.29
N ASP A 299 -12.82 -13.63 -7.58
CA ASP A 299 -13.31 -12.25 -7.62
C ASP A 299 -12.66 -11.49 -8.80
N PRO A 300 -13.36 -10.55 -9.46
CA PRO A 300 -12.77 -9.65 -10.45
C PRO A 300 -11.49 -8.95 -9.97
N ALA A 301 -11.38 -8.68 -8.67
CA ALA A 301 -10.18 -8.06 -8.10
C ALA A 301 -8.92 -8.93 -8.18
N THR A 302 -9.05 -10.24 -8.46
CA THR A 302 -7.90 -11.14 -8.64
C THR A 302 -7.54 -11.40 -10.10
N LEU A 303 -8.14 -10.65 -11.04
CA LEU A 303 -7.96 -10.85 -12.49
C LEU A 303 -6.48 -10.90 -12.90
N ARG A 304 -5.63 -10.04 -12.33
CA ARG A 304 -4.19 -10.00 -12.65
C ARG A 304 -3.49 -11.31 -12.27
N SER A 305 -3.70 -11.80 -11.05
CA SER A 305 -3.19 -13.09 -10.58
C SER A 305 -3.71 -14.25 -11.42
N GLN A 306 -4.99 -14.23 -11.82
CA GLN A 306 -5.58 -15.25 -12.72
C GLN A 306 -4.93 -15.24 -14.12
N LEU A 307 -4.72 -14.05 -14.71
CA LEU A 307 -4.10 -13.92 -16.02
C LEU A 307 -2.65 -14.39 -16.00
N PHE A 308 -1.89 -14.00 -14.96
CA PHE A 308 -0.52 -14.47 -14.80
C PHE A 308 -0.46 -15.98 -14.55
N PHE A 309 -1.38 -16.54 -13.77
CA PHE A 309 -1.47 -17.99 -13.61
C PHE A 309 -1.69 -18.72 -14.95
N ARG A 310 -2.55 -18.19 -15.82
CA ARG A 310 -2.77 -18.76 -17.16
C ARG A 310 -1.52 -18.70 -18.04
N LEU A 311 -0.70 -17.65 -17.90
CA LEU A 311 0.61 -17.57 -18.55
C LEU A 311 1.56 -18.66 -18.05
N LEU A 312 1.64 -18.90 -16.74
CA LEU A 312 2.45 -20.00 -16.19
C LEU A 312 1.95 -21.37 -16.64
N LEU A 313 0.63 -21.59 -16.70
CA LEU A 313 0.05 -22.83 -17.20
C LEU A 313 0.35 -23.05 -18.69
N LEU A 314 0.45 -21.98 -19.48
CA LEU A 314 0.80 -22.06 -20.89
C LEU A 314 2.19 -22.66 -21.08
N THR A 315 3.15 -22.40 -20.17
CA THR A 315 4.51 -22.96 -20.32
C THR A 315 4.49 -24.48 -20.32
N VAL A 316 3.64 -25.10 -19.51
CA VAL A 316 3.50 -26.56 -19.46
C VAL A 316 2.73 -27.10 -20.67
N ARG A 317 1.70 -26.37 -21.14
CA ARG A 317 0.89 -26.79 -22.31
C ARG A 317 1.67 -26.79 -23.62
N GLU A 318 2.66 -25.92 -23.71
CA GLU A 318 3.52 -25.79 -24.89
C GLU A 318 4.85 -26.51 -24.70
N ASP A 319 4.90 -27.50 -23.80
CA ASP A 319 6.08 -28.32 -23.52
C ASP A 319 7.35 -27.49 -23.28
N PHE A 320 7.20 -26.37 -22.59
CA PHE A 320 8.25 -25.41 -22.27
C PHE A 320 8.94 -24.76 -23.48
N ALA A 321 8.35 -24.86 -24.68
CA ALA A 321 8.90 -24.29 -25.90
C ALA A 321 8.84 -22.74 -25.87
N PRO A 322 9.99 -22.02 -25.82
CA PRO A 322 10.00 -20.59 -25.55
C PRO A 322 9.24 -19.76 -26.59
N GLN A 323 9.45 -20.05 -27.88
CA GLN A 323 8.81 -19.32 -28.99
C GLN A 323 7.29 -19.54 -29.03
N ALA A 324 6.83 -20.76 -28.73
CA ALA A 324 5.41 -21.08 -28.67
C ALA A 324 4.73 -20.38 -27.48
N CYS A 325 5.37 -20.40 -26.32
CA CYS A 325 4.92 -19.71 -25.11
C CYS A 325 4.78 -18.20 -25.34
N GLU A 326 5.81 -17.56 -25.93
CA GLU A 326 5.80 -16.14 -26.23
C GLU A 326 4.67 -15.77 -27.20
N LYS A 327 4.57 -16.48 -28.33
CA LYS A 327 3.56 -16.22 -29.36
C LYS A 327 2.14 -16.41 -28.84
N LYS A 328 1.87 -17.52 -28.14
CA LYS A 328 0.52 -17.84 -27.63
C LYS A 328 0.18 -17.06 -26.36
N GLY A 329 1.18 -16.63 -25.59
CA GLY A 329 1.03 -15.84 -24.38
C GLY A 329 0.70 -14.37 -24.64
N GLN A 330 0.99 -13.84 -25.82
CA GLN A 330 0.85 -12.42 -26.13
C GLN A 330 -0.56 -11.86 -25.85
N SER A 331 -1.62 -12.61 -26.17
CA SER A 331 -3.00 -12.19 -25.89
C SER A 331 -3.28 -12.07 -24.39
N LEU A 332 -2.79 -13.02 -23.59
CA LEU A 332 -2.93 -12.98 -22.13
C LEU A 332 -2.10 -11.85 -21.52
N LEU A 333 -0.89 -11.61 -22.03
CA LEU A 333 -0.02 -10.52 -21.59
C LEU A 333 -0.63 -9.14 -21.87
N ASN A 334 -1.25 -8.94 -23.04
CA ASN A 334 -1.94 -7.69 -23.36
C ASN A 334 -3.10 -7.44 -22.39
N ARG A 335 -3.92 -8.46 -22.14
CA ARG A 335 -5.01 -8.39 -21.15
C ARG A 335 -4.50 -8.13 -19.73
N LEU A 336 -3.33 -8.67 -19.37
CA LEU A 336 -2.70 -8.43 -18.08
C LEU A 336 -2.28 -6.96 -17.95
N ARG A 337 -1.69 -6.37 -18.99
CA ARG A 337 -1.32 -4.94 -19.02
C ARG A 337 -2.52 -4.01 -18.85
N GLU A 338 -3.64 -4.37 -19.47
CA GLU A 338 -4.91 -3.63 -19.42
C GLU A 338 -5.71 -3.85 -18.13
N ALA A 339 -5.43 -4.92 -17.38
CA ALA A 339 -6.18 -5.25 -16.18
C ALA A 339 -5.94 -4.20 -15.08
N PRO A 340 -7.01 -3.63 -14.49
CA PRO A 340 -6.88 -2.60 -13.47
C PRO A 340 -6.21 -3.15 -12.21
N GLN A 341 -5.53 -2.28 -11.46
CA GLN A 341 -5.08 -2.63 -10.13
C GLN A 341 -6.30 -2.79 -9.20
N PRO A 342 -6.34 -3.85 -8.38
CA PRO A 342 -7.43 -4.00 -7.42
C PRO A 342 -7.39 -2.88 -6.38
N GLY A 343 -8.55 -2.45 -5.89
CA GLY A 343 -8.65 -1.59 -4.69
C GLY A 343 -8.28 -2.33 -3.41
N ASP A 344 -8.11 -1.61 -2.30
CA ASP A 344 -7.60 -2.15 -1.02
C ASP A 344 -8.47 -3.23 -0.37
N ALA A 345 -9.71 -3.40 -0.80
CA ALA A 345 -10.58 -4.45 -0.31
C ALA A 345 -10.08 -5.88 -0.66
N TYR A 346 -9.14 -6.01 -1.61
CA TYR A 346 -8.71 -7.31 -2.17
C TYR A 346 -7.22 -7.39 -2.49
N ALA A 347 -6.42 -6.39 -2.11
CA ALA A 347 -5.08 -6.18 -2.67
C ALA A 347 -4.08 -7.29 -2.29
N GLU A 348 -3.92 -8.26 -3.18
CA GLU A 348 -2.67 -9.00 -3.33
C GLU A 348 -1.62 -8.01 -3.84
N SER A 349 -0.46 -7.93 -3.17
CA SER A 349 0.62 -7.03 -3.57
C SER A 349 1.62 -7.79 -4.43
N GLU A 350 1.76 -7.38 -5.69
CA GLU A 350 2.80 -7.88 -6.59
C GLU A 350 4.17 -7.39 -6.08
N ILE A 351 5.06 -8.32 -5.73
CA ILE A 351 6.44 -7.97 -5.34
C ILE A 351 7.22 -7.50 -6.56
N ILE A 352 7.06 -8.24 -7.66
CA ILE A 352 7.54 -7.90 -8.99
C ILE A 352 6.30 -7.88 -9.89
N PRO A 353 6.17 -6.87 -10.77
CA PRO A 353 5.09 -6.85 -11.74
C PRO A 353 5.00 -8.17 -12.50
N TYR A 354 3.78 -8.70 -12.69
CA TYR A 354 3.58 -9.96 -13.40
C TYR A 354 4.07 -9.92 -14.85
N GLU A 355 4.01 -8.74 -15.48
CA GLU A 355 4.57 -8.50 -16.80
C GLU A 355 6.10 -8.78 -16.82
N ASP A 356 6.83 -8.29 -15.81
CA ASP A 356 8.28 -8.51 -15.70
C ASP A 356 8.63 -9.94 -15.30
N LEU A 357 7.79 -10.56 -14.47
CA LEU A 357 7.94 -11.99 -14.15
C LEU A 357 7.69 -12.88 -15.35
N TRP A 358 6.81 -12.48 -16.28
CA TRP A 358 6.61 -13.20 -17.53
C TRP A 358 7.83 -13.10 -18.44
N ASP A 359 8.42 -11.91 -18.57
CA ASP A 359 9.66 -11.72 -19.32
C ASP A 359 10.80 -12.57 -18.72
N LEU A 360 10.90 -12.61 -17.39
CA LEU A 360 11.85 -13.49 -16.68
C LEU A 360 11.56 -14.98 -16.95
N THR A 361 10.29 -15.37 -16.99
CA THR A 361 9.86 -16.75 -17.30
C THR A 361 10.33 -17.16 -18.69
N LEU A 362 10.07 -16.33 -19.70
CA LEU A 362 10.51 -16.57 -21.07
C LEU A 362 12.04 -16.65 -21.17
N ASN A 363 12.76 -15.80 -20.44
CA ASN A 363 14.22 -15.87 -20.40
C ASN A 363 14.72 -17.20 -19.81
N ILE A 364 14.13 -17.67 -18.70
CA ILE A 364 14.45 -18.98 -18.12
C ILE A 364 14.21 -20.10 -19.14
N LEU A 365 13.09 -20.06 -19.87
CA LEU A 365 12.79 -21.06 -20.91
C LEU A 365 13.84 -21.05 -22.03
N ARG A 366 14.27 -19.87 -22.51
CA ARG A 366 15.29 -19.74 -23.56
C ARG A 366 16.63 -20.32 -23.11
N VAL A 367 17.12 -19.95 -21.93
CA VAL A 367 18.35 -20.49 -21.34
C VAL A 367 18.26 -22.01 -21.15
N ASN A 368 17.09 -22.51 -20.74
CA ASN A 368 16.86 -23.95 -20.61
C ASN A 368 16.94 -24.68 -21.96
N ALA A 369 16.28 -24.16 -22.99
CA ALA A 369 16.30 -24.73 -24.33
C ALA A 369 17.72 -24.69 -24.94
N GLU A 370 18.47 -23.61 -24.75
CA GLU A 370 19.84 -23.47 -25.25
C GLU A 370 20.78 -24.51 -24.62
N ALA A 371 20.74 -24.69 -23.30
CA ALA A 371 21.61 -25.68 -22.67
C ALA A 371 21.15 -27.12 -22.91
N GLN A 372 19.86 -27.39 -23.12
CA GLN A 372 19.41 -28.70 -23.60
C GLN A 372 19.95 -29.00 -25.01
N ALA A 373 19.87 -28.05 -25.93
CA ALA A 373 20.44 -28.21 -27.27
C ALA A 373 21.97 -28.42 -27.25
N ALA A 374 22.67 -27.76 -26.31
CA ALA A 374 24.11 -27.95 -26.13
C ALA A 374 24.46 -29.34 -25.55
N GLU A 375 23.66 -29.86 -24.62
CA GLU A 375 23.79 -31.22 -24.08
C GLU A 375 23.55 -32.27 -25.18
N GLU A 376 22.50 -32.11 -26.00
CA GLU A 376 22.19 -33.00 -27.12
C GLU A 376 23.30 -33.00 -28.19
N ALA A 377 23.81 -31.82 -28.59
CA ALA A 377 24.90 -31.70 -29.56
C ALA A 377 26.26 -32.21 -29.03
N GLY A 378 26.44 -32.25 -27.70
CA GLY A 378 27.63 -32.81 -27.05
C GLY A 378 27.62 -34.34 -26.98
N HIS A 379 26.44 -34.97 -27.02
CA HIS A 379 26.28 -36.43 -27.03
C HIS A 379 26.35 -37.06 -28.43
N GLU A 380 26.19 -36.26 -29.50
CA GLU A 380 26.34 -36.68 -30.90
C GLU A 380 27.79 -36.60 -31.43
N ARG A 381 28.74 -36.12 -30.62
CA ARG A 381 30.18 -36.10 -30.90
C ARG A 381 30.91 -37.15 -30.07
#